data_AF-A0A0Q4L421-F1
#
_entry.id   AF-A0A0Q4L421-F1
#
_cell.length_a   1.000
_cell.length_b   1.000
_cell.length_c   1.000
_cell.angle_alpha   90.00
_cell.angle_beta   90.00
_cell.angle_gamma   90.00
#
_symmetry.space_group_name_H-M   'P 1'
#
loop_
_entity.id
_entity.type
_entity.pdbx_description
1 polymer ?
#
loop_
_entity_poly.entity_id
_entity_poly.type
_entity_poly.pdbx_seq_one_letter_code
_entity_poly.pdbx_strand_id
1 'polypeptide(L)'
;MMARCSNLDDPNYGGRGIAVCKRWQTFASFYRWAMCSGYQEHLTIDRVNNDQGYRPGNCRWATPHEQARNTRRTVFVQHEGQRISLTDAAAALGLSYGWLQKRMKNEGMSFEEAVANVRAYRKPPPHLNFLGTRRGAP
;
A
#
# COMPACT_ATOMS: atom_id res chain seq x y z
N MET A 1 -1.61 -20.39 0.32
CA MET A 1 -0.61 -19.96 -0.68
C MET A 1 -0.43 -20.96 -1.81
N MET A 2 -0.05 -22.22 -1.54
CA MET A 2 0.28 -23.20 -2.59
C MET A 2 -0.90 -23.51 -3.53
N ALA A 3 -2.08 -23.80 -2.98
CA ALA A 3 -3.26 -24.18 -3.77
C ALA A 3 -3.64 -23.17 -4.88
N ARG A 4 -3.69 -21.86 -4.55
CA ARG A 4 -3.96 -20.79 -5.54
C ARG A 4 -2.87 -20.65 -6.60
N CYS A 5 -1.60 -20.87 -6.22
CA CYS A 5 -0.46 -20.76 -7.13
C CYS A 5 -0.38 -21.93 -8.12
N SER A 6 -0.85 -23.11 -7.71
CA SER A 6 -0.94 -24.30 -8.58
C SER A 6 -2.19 -24.33 -9.45
N ASN A 7 -3.21 -23.53 -9.13
CA ASN A 7 -4.44 -23.44 -9.93
C ASN A 7 -4.24 -22.50 -11.13
N LEU A 8 -4.05 -23.06 -12.32
CA LEU A 8 -3.87 -22.29 -13.56
C LEU A 8 -5.14 -21.52 -13.95
N ASP A 9 -6.31 -21.93 -13.47
CA ASP A 9 -7.58 -21.23 -13.70
C ASP A 9 -7.77 -20.03 -12.77
N ASP A 10 -6.89 -19.84 -11.78
CA ASP A 10 -6.93 -18.65 -10.92
C ASP A 10 -6.26 -17.46 -11.64
N PRO A 11 -7.03 -16.47 -12.15
CA PRO A 11 -6.50 -15.35 -12.92
C PRO A 11 -5.66 -14.39 -12.06
N ASN A 12 -5.71 -14.51 -10.73
CA ASN A 12 -4.95 -13.68 -9.82
C ASN A 12 -3.61 -14.30 -9.42
N TYR A 13 -3.44 -15.62 -9.61
CA TYR A 13 -2.27 -16.38 -9.17
C TYR A 13 -1.74 -17.31 -10.27
N GLY A 14 -2.18 -18.59 -10.30
CA GLY A 14 -1.59 -19.58 -11.20
C GLY A 14 -1.73 -19.22 -12.67
N GLY A 15 -2.85 -18.63 -13.09
CA GLY A 15 -3.05 -18.13 -14.45
C GLY A 15 -2.14 -16.96 -14.85
N ARG A 16 -1.48 -16.32 -13.87
CA ARG A 16 -0.43 -15.29 -14.09
C ARG A 16 0.98 -15.85 -14.02
N GLY A 17 1.16 -17.15 -13.80
CA GLY A 17 2.47 -17.76 -13.55
C GLY A 17 3.05 -17.44 -12.17
N ILE A 18 2.22 -17.03 -11.20
CA ILE A 18 2.68 -16.77 -9.84
C ILE A 18 2.88 -18.10 -9.11
N ALA A 19 4.13 -18.49 -8.97
CA ALA A 19 4.53 -19.72 -8.29
C ALA A 19 5.16 -19.45 -6.91
N VAL A 20 5.22 -20.51 -6.10
CA VAL A 20 6.02 -20.56 -4.87
C VAL A 20 7.38 -21.16 -5.22
N CYS A 21 8.47 -20.56 -4.77
CA CYS A 21 9.80 -21.10 -5.03
C CYS A 21 9.97 -22.52 -4.46
N LYS A 22 10.78 -23.36 -5.13
CA LYS A 22 11.00 -24.76 -4.74
C LYS A 22 11.37 -24.92 -3.26
N ARG A 23 12.20 -24.00 -2.73
CA ARG A 23 12.64 -24.01 -1.32
C ARG A 23 11.47 -23.93 -0.33
N TRP A 24 10.36 -23.27 -0.67
CA TRP A 24 9.20 -23.10 0.22
C TRP A 24 8.10 -24.13 -0.01
N GLN A 25 8.38 -25.20 -0.76
CA GLN A 25 7.45 -26.33 -0.88
C GLN A 25 7.38 -27.17 0.41
N THR A 26 8.33 -26.99 1.33
CA THR A 26 8.29 -27.58 2.68
C THR A 26 7.98 -26.50 3.71
N PHE A 27 7.10 -26.83 4.66
CA PHE A 27 6.76 -25.92 5.75
C PHE A 27 8.00 -25.51 6.56
N ALA A 28 8.89 -26.45 6.89
CA ALA A 28 10.10 -26.16 7.68
C ALA A 28 11.00 -25.08 7.04
N SER A 29 11.18 -25.12 5.72
CA SER A 29 11.99 -24.13 5.02
C SER A 29 11.33 -22.75 4.96
N PHE A 30 10.00 -22.72 4.81
CA PHE A 30 9.22 -21.49 4.90
C PHE A 30 9.27 -20.91 6.32
N TYR A 31 9.03 -21.74 7.35
CA TYR A 31 9.01 -21.36 8.75
C TYR A 31 10.35 -20.75 9.18
N ARG A 32 11.47 -21.37 8.81
CA ARG A 32 12.80 -20.81 9.11
C ARG A 32 12.97 -19.42 8.49
N TRP A 33 12.56 -19.23 7.24
CA TRP A 33 12.58 -17.89 6.64
C TRP A 33 11.64 -16.92 7.37
N ALA A 34 10.44 -17.36 7.73
CA ALA A 34 9.44 -16.54 8.41
C ALA A 34 9.99 -15.96 9.71
N MET A 35 10.54 -16.82 10.57
CA MET A 35 11.12 -16.44 11.86
C MET A 35 12.35 -15.54 11.69
N CYS A 36 13.27 -15.86 10.77
CA CYS A 36 14.46 -15.04 10.52
C CYS A 36 14.15 -13.70 9.83
N SER A 37 12.97 -13.55 9.21
CA SER A 37 12.61 -12.35 8.44
C SER A 37 11.64 -11.43 9.18
N GLY A 38 11.47 -11.62 10.50
CA GLY A 38 10.70 -10.70 11.34
C GLY A 38 9.20 -10.96 11.34
N TYR A 39 8.77 -12.23 11.26
CA TYR A 39 7.37 -12.59 11.44
C TYR A 39 6.83 -12.08 12.78
N GLN A 40 5.61 -11.54 12.76
CA GLN A 40 4.83 -11.15 13.93
C GLN A 40 3.37 -11.53 13.71
N GLU A 41 2.64 -11.82 14.78
CA GLU A 41 1.27 -12.37 14.72
C GLU A 41 0.29 -11.50 13.92
N HIS A 42 0.41 -10.17 14.00
CA HIS A 42 -0.45 -9.23 13.30
C HIS A 42 -0.03 -8.96 11.84
N LEU A 43 1.06 -9.58 11.38
CA LEU A 43 1.56 -9.44 10.02
C LEU A 43 1.17 -10.66 9.18
N THR A 44 1.00 -10.41 7.90
CA THR A 44 0.71 -11.46 6.92
C THR A 44 1.67 -11.35 5.75
N ILE A 45 1.85 -12.46 5.03
CA ILE A 45 2.82 -12.51 3.93
C ILE A 45 2.32 -11.74 2.72
N ASP A 46 3.12 -10.76 2.29
CA ASP A 46 2.90 -9.95 1.10
C ASP A 46 4.01 -10.19 0.07
N ARG A 47 3.75 -9.83 -1.19
CA ARG A 47 4.73 -9.86 -2.26
C ARG A 47 5.13 -8.44 -2.64
N VAL A 48 6.37 -8.05 -2.39
CA VAL A 48 6.87 -6.68 -2.68
C VAL A 48 6.57 -6.27 -4.12
N ASN A 49 6.86 -7.15 -5.09
CA ASN A 49 6.34 -7.04 -6.44
C ASN A 49 5.18 -8.04 -6.64
N ASN A 50 3.97 -7.51 -6.75
CA ASN A 50 2.74 -8.28 -6.90
C ASN A 50 2.63 -9.04 -8.24
N ASP A 51 3.48 -8.75 -9.22
CA ASP A 51 3.59 -9.48 -10.50
C ASP A 51 4.55 -10.66 -10.44
N GLN A 52 5.27 -10.86 -9.34
CA GLN A 52 6.24 -11.94 -9.18
C GLN A 52 5.79 -13.01 -8.17
N GLY A 53 6.47 -14.16 -8.17
CA GLY A 53 6.18 -15.30 -7.29
C GLY A 53 6.54 -15.11 -5.81
N TYR A 54 6.19 -16.10 -4.98
CA TYR A 54 6.57 -16.16 -3.56
C TYR A 54 7.99 -16.71 -3.39
N ARG A 55 8.90 -15.87 -2.92
CA ARG A 55 10.30 -16.21 -2.63
C ARG A 55 10.90 -15.22 -1.62
N PRO A 56 12.00 -15.56 -0.92
CA PRO A 56 12.61 -14.67 0.07
C PRO A 56 12.85 -13.24 -0.42
N GLY A 57 13.35 -13.06 -1.64
CA GLY A 57 13.65 -11.74 -2.20
C GLY A 57 12.46 -10.98 -2.80
N ASN A 58 11.24 -11.55 -2.79
CA ASN A 58 10.03 -10.87 -3.24
C ASN A 58 8.93 -10.88 -2.17
N CYS A 59 9.21 -11.36 -0.96
CA CYS A 59 8.22 -11.45 0.10
C CYS A 59 8.61 -10.59 1.29
N ARG A 60 7.61 -10.03 1.94
CA ARG A 60 7.75 -9.27 3.19
C ARG A 60 6.61 -9.62 4.14
N TRP A 61 6.82 -9.38 5.42
CA TRP A 61 5.73 -9.30 6.37
C TRP A 61 5.13 -7.91 6.30
N ALA A 62 3.81 -7.85 6.14
CA ALA A 62 3.09 -6.59 5.97
C ALA A 62 1.75 -6.65 6.70
N THR A 63 1.31 -5.49 7.14
CA THR A 63 -0.04 -5.28 7.67
C THR A 63 -1.08 -5.43 6.55
N PRO A 64 -2.36 -5.74 6.89
CA PRO A 64 -3.44 -5.74 5.90
C PRO A 64 -3.55 -4.43 5.12
N HIS A 65 -3.25 -3.30 5.76
CA HIS A 65 -3.28 -1.98 5.14
C HIS A 65 -2.19 -1.82 4.06
N GLU A 66 -0.97 -2.27 4.35
CA GLU A 66 0.12 -2.25 3.37
C GLU A 66 -0.13 -3.18 2.19
N GLN A 67 -0.75 -4.34 2.43
CA GLN A 67 -1.16 -5.25 1.35
C GLN A 67 -2.25 -4.65 0.47
N ALA A 68 -3.23 -3.97 1.08
CA ALA A 68 -4.29 -3.29 0.33
C ALA A 68 -3.75 -2.19 -0.59
N ARG A 69 -2.67 -1.51 -0.18
CA ARG A 69 -1.93 -0.57 -1.04
C ARG A 69 -1.18 -1.27 -2.17
N ASN A 70 -0.80 -2.53 -2.00
CA ASN A 70 -0.03 -3.30 -2.98
C ASN A 70 -0.92 -4.20 -3.86
N THR A 71 -1.97 -3.62 -4.46
CA THR A 71 -2.85 -4.34 -5.37
C THR A 71 -2.82 -3.73 -6.77
N ARG A 72 -3.21 -4.50 -7.79
CA ARG A 72 -3.34 -4.01 -9.17
C ARG A 72 -4.39 -2.91 -9.34
N ARG A 73 -5.30 -2.79 -8.36
CA ARG A 73 -6.36 -1.77 -8.35
C ARG A 73 -5.88 -0.44 -7.75
N THR A 74 -4.73 -0.45 -7.08
CA THR A 74 -4.16 0.76 -6.51
C THR A 74 -3.79 1.71 -7.63
N VAL A 75 -4.32 2.93 -7.56
CA VAL A 75 -3.93 4.03 -8.42
C VAL A 75 -2.60 4.60 -7.91
N PHE A 76 -1.62 4.71 -8.78
CA PHE A 76 -0.31 5.29 -8.47
C PHE A 76 -0.16 6.63 -9.18
N VAL A 77 0.52 7.57 -8.52
CA VAL A 77 0.82 8.91 -9.05
C VAL A 77 2.29 9.22 -8.84
N GLN A 78 2.82 10.15 -9.63
CA GLN A 78 4.13 10.73 -9.39
C GLN A 78 3.96 11.93 -8.45
N HIS A 79 4.73 11.96 -7.36
CA HIS A 79 4.76 13.07 -6.43
C HIS A 79 6.18 13.19 -5.87
N GLU A 80 6.77 14.38 -5.96
CA GLU A 80 8.14 14.66 -5.49
C GLU A 80 9.20 13.68 -6.04
N GLY A 81 9.07 13.28 -7.31
CA GLY A 81 9.99 12.33 -7.97
C GLY A 81 9.81 10.88 -7.55
N GLN A 82 8.78 10.55 -6.76
CA GLN A 82 8.49 9.18 -6.32
C GLN A 82 7.14 8.70 -6.85
N ARG A 83 7.07 7.40 -7.18
CA ARG A 83 5.81 6.72 -7.50
C ARG A 83 5.15 6.25 -6.21
N ILE A 84 4.12 6.95 -5.77
CA ILE A 84 3.37 6.63 -4.54
C ILE A 84 1.91 6.30 -4.85
N SER A 85 1.22 5.64 -3.92
CA SER A 85 -0.22 5.38 -4.09
C SER A 85 -1.02 6.69 -3.95
N LEU A 86 -2.16 6.79 -4.65
CA LEU A 86 -3.05 7.96 -4.53
C LEU A 86 -3.54 8.17 -3.09
N THR A 87 -3.72 7.08 -2.33
CA THR A 87 -4.07 7.14 -0.90
C THR A 87 -2.97 7.79 -0.08
N ASP A 88 -1.71 7.44 -0.33
CA ASP A 88 -0.58 8.00 0.39
C ASP A 88 -0.33 9.45 -0.01
N ALA A 89 -0.48 9.77 -1.30
CA ALA A 89 -0.44 11.14 -1.80
C ALA A 89 -1.52 12.01 -1.15
N ALA A 90 -2.75 11.50 -1.03
CA ALA A 90 -3.84 12.19 -0.34
C ALA A 90 -3.52 12.44 1.13
N ALA A 91 -2.97 11.43 1.83
CA ALA A 91 -2.60 11.55 3.23
C ALA A 91 -1.47 12.57 3.45
N ALA A 92 -0.41 12.52 2.62
CA ALA A 92 0.73 13.44 2.69
C ALA A 92 0.31 14.91 2.50
N LEU A 93 -0.65 15.15 1.61
CA LEU A 93 -1.16 16.49 1.31
C LEU A 93 -2.31 16.93 2.24
N GLY A 94 -2.78 16.07 3.15
CA GLY A 94 -3.93 16.35 4.00
C GLY A 94 -5.25 16.47 3.23
N LEU A 95 -5.37 15.77 2.10
CA LEU A 95 -6.51 15.81 1.19
C LEU A 95 -7.43 14.61 1.32
N SER A 96 -8.70 14.80 0.95
CA SER A 96 -9.64 13.68 0.83
C SER A 96 -9.33 12.84 -0.40
N TYR A 97 -9.07 11.55 -0.20
CA TYR A 97 -8.88 10.59 -1.30
C TYR A 97 -10.04 10.64 -2.32
N GLY A 98 -11.29 10.65 -1.84
CA GLY A 98 -12.46 10.68 -2.74
C GLY A 98 -12.55 11.96 -3.57
N TRP A 99 -12.10 13.09 -3.02
CA TRP A 99 -12.04 14.37 -3.73
C TRP A 99 -10.98 14.35 -4.84
N LEU A 100 -9.81 13.78 -4.56
CA LEU A 100 -8.74 13.61 -5.55
C LEU A 100 -9.16 12.63 -6.64
N GLN A 101 -9.70 11.48 -6.25
CA GLN A 101 -10.17 10.46 -7.17
C GLN A 101 -11.27 11.01 -8.11
N LYS A 102 -12.22 11.80 -7.59
CA LYS A 102 -13.26 12.44 -8.40
C LYS A 102 -12.65 13.32 -9.49
N ARG A 103 -11.69 14.19 -9.16
CA ARG A 103 -11.03 15.06 -10.16
C ARG A 103 -10.28 14.27 -11.21
N MET A 104 -9.47 13.32 -10.76
CA MET A 104 -8.65 12.54 -11.69
C MET A 104 -9.51 11.68 -12.63
N LYS A 105 -10.59 11.07 -12.12
CA LYS A 105 -11.40 10.13 -12.90
C LYS A 105 -12.53 10.80 -13.67
N ASN A 106 -13.24 11.74 -13.05
CA ASN A 106 -14.46 12.31 -13.62
C ASN A 106 -14.19 13.60 -14.39
N GLU A 107 -13.17 14.35 -13.99
CA GLU A 107 -12.80 15.63 -14.61
C GLU A 107 -11.56 15.49 -15.52
N GLY A 108 -10.94 14.30 -15.56
CA GLY A 108 -9.81 13.99 -16.44
C GLY A 108 -8.49 14.67 -16.06
N MET A 109 -8.40 15.23 -14.85
CA MET A 109 -7.22 15.97 -14.41
C MET A 109 -6.05 15.03 -14.09
N SER A 110 -4.84 15.48 -14.40
CA SER A 110 -3.62 14.93 -13.83
C SER A 110 -3.57 15.12 -12.32
N PHE A 111 -2.72 14.34 -11.64
CA PHE A 111 -2.53 14.51 -10.20
C PHE A 111 -2.06 15.92 -9.84
N GLU A 112 -1.17 16.51 -10.64
CA GLU A 112 -0.62 17.86 -10.46
C GLU A 112 -1.72 18.94 -10.58
N GLU A 113 -2.55 18.86 -11.61
CA GLU A 113 -3.70 19.77 -11.78
C GLU A 113 -4.71 19.63 -10.64
N ALA A 114 -4.97 18.39 -10.20
CA ALA A 114 -5.90 18.11 -9.12
C ALA A 114 -5.44 18.71 -7.78
N VAL A 115 -4.13 18.84 -7.55
CA VAL A 115 -3.56 19.41 -6.29
C VAL A 115 -3.20 20.90 -6.38
N ALA A 116 -3.20 21.51 -7.57
CA ALA A 116 -2.81 22.92 -7.73
C ALA A 116 -3.79 23.91 -7.06
N ASN A 117 -5.07 23.57 -6.92
CA ASN A 117 -6.13 24.48 -6.45
C ASN A 117 -6.72 24.13 -5.06
N VAL A 118 -5.88 23.62 -4.15
CA VAL A 118 -6.27 22.95 -2.89
C VAL A 118 -6.82 23.86 -1.77
N ARG A 119 -7.04 25.16 -2.00
CA ARG A 119 -7.41 26.12 -0.94
C ARG A 119 -8.69 25.78 -0.15
N ALA A 120 -9.58 24.90 -0.65
CA ALA A 120 -10.90 24.67 -0.06
C ALA A 120 -11.08 23.38 0.78
N TYR A 121 -10.16 22.41 0.79
CA TYR A 121 -10.45 21.06 1.36
C TYR A 121 -9.27 20.39 2.11
N ARG A 122 -8.48 21.16 2.88
CA ARG A 122 -7.54 20.55 3.85
C ARG A 122 -8.35 19.92 4.99
N LYS A 123 -8.26 18.59 5.16
CA LYS A 123 -8.77 17.97 6.41
C LYS A 123 -7.92 18.49 7.56
N PRO A 124 -8.51 18.87 8.72
CA PRO A 124 -7.71 19.19 9.88
C PRO A 124 -6.84 17.97 10.23
N PRO A 125 -5.54 18.16 10.53
CA PRO A 125 -4.64 17.07 10.84
C PRO A 125 -5.17 16.28 12.06
N PRO A 126 -5.16 14.94 12.03
CA PRO A 126 -5.82 14.12 13.05
C PRO A 126 -5.17 14.12 14.45
N HIS A 127 -4.28 15.06 14.79
CA HIS A 127 -3.77 15.27 16.15
C HIS A 127 -2.96 16.58 16.25
N LEU A 128 -3.61 17.73 16.14
CA LEU A 128 -3.09 18.94 16.79
C LEU A 128 -3.76 19.03 18.16
N ASN A 129 -3.22 18.28 19.13
CA ASN A 129 -3.31 18.67 20.52
C ASN A 129 -2.59 20.02 20.64
N PHE A 130 -3.35 21.10 20.50
CA PHE A 130 -2.91 22.44 20.87
C PHE A 130 -2.60 22.41 22.37
N LEU A 131 -1.34 22.14 22.71
CA LEU A 131 -0.79 22.58 23.99
C LEU A 131 -1.00 24.09 24.05
N GLY A 132 -1.84 24.50 25.01
CA GLY A 132 -2.41 25.83 25.08
C GLY A 132 -1.37 26.94 25.05
N THR A 133 -1.58 27.89 24.15
CA THR A 133 -1.13 29.26 24.34
C THR A 133 -1.84 29.85 25.56
N ARG A 134 -1.16 29.88 26.71
CA ARG A 134 -1.44 30.88 27.75
C ARG A 134 -0.44 32.03 27.60
N ARG A 135 -0.90 33.12 26.98
CA ARG A 135 -0.49 34.52 27.23
C ARG A 135 -1.80 35.31 27.36
N GLY A 136 -2.07 36.20 28.31
CA GLY A 136 -1.40 36.68 29.52
C GLY A 136 -2.49 36.91 30.60
N ALA A 137 -2.11 37.13 31.86
CA ALA A 137 -2.12 38.44 32.55
C ALA A 137 -3.55 39.00 32.80
N PRO A 138 -3.83 39.67 33.94
CA PRO A 138 -2.96 40.62 34.63
C PRO A 138 -2.12 40.03 35.77
#